data_AF-A0A2N6CJY0-F1
#
_entry.id   AF-A0A2N6CJY0-F1
#
_cell.length_a   1.000
_cell.length_b   1.000
_cell.length_c   1.000
_cell.angle_alpha   90.00
_cell.angle_beta   90.00
_cell.angle_gamma   90.00
#
_symmetry.space_group_name_H-M   'P 1'
#
loop_
_entity.id
_entity.type
_entity.pdbx_description
1 polymer ?
#
loop_
_entity_poly.entity_id
_entity_poly.type
_entity_poly.pdbx_seq_one_letter_code
_entity_poly.pdbx_strand_id
1 'polypeptide(L)'
;MRDLRPDQIVFGRYTLLRPLRSGARHPAWLATDSRSGKQIGLWILPAAALTPDLEAQLHQGIAAAETIGEPEMAGIALAQLNPAQFSRDGAQLERLIEQFADDSLDIEAEEFESIEPLNFSSAATTAPVESEHRSTVSKPVIITLFAVSIIIAFGVIFYLPDLVKPPPPEQTAATPETSQRAAPATAARSEPEAPKELAPWQRAQILKQKEAAEAVLEEFIRKQFDLEESNVTAWAETEFNAAKEHARTGDGHFSIREYEAAQQSYQAGLDQLLALEALAPVLLSAALTRGQEALDSFDSATATEAFTAALALDPDNATATAGLRRAESLDAVERLLAEARRAESRGEFAVARDAFREALALDAAASEATEGLDRVTARLASDQFSVLMSQGYAALSAGQLQQADSAFKRARQLKPGSPEVAEALAQTDMQRRLTRIASLRSEAERFESEENWPQALDRYEKALALDANLAFAKRGRSRSQERAELDKRLTEYLAAPARLSTDAVYAAAEQLMSVATTVEPRGPKLTAQIQQMQQAMSVARVPVTVRFESDNQTEVTLFRIGQLGSFDARDIELRPGTYTVVGTRSGFRDVRQQFTVVAGQPAGPVIVRCEEKI
;
A
#
# COMPACT_ATOMS: atom_id res chain seq x y z
N MET A 1 9.09 35.27 -16.57
CA MET A 1 8.26 35.60 -15.40
C MET A 1 9.07 35.78 -14.12
N ARG A 2 10.30 36.28 -14.20
CA ARG A 2 11.02 36.80 -13.04
C ARG A 2 10.89 38.32 -13.12
N ASP A 3 10.49 38.95 -12.01
CA ASP A 3 10.43 40.39 -11.76
C ASP A 3 9.06 41.08 -11.89
N LEU A 4 8.00 40.49 -11.31
CA LEU A 4 6.86 41.28 -10.84
C LEU A 4 7.15 41.81 -9.43
N ARG A 5 6.84 43.09 -9.18
CA ARG A 5 7.11 43.77 -7.89
C ARG A 5 5.85 44.44 -7.34
N PRO A 6 5.77 44.66 -6.02
CA PRO A 6 4.80 45.58 -5.43
C PRO A 6 4.82 46.95 -6.12
N ASP A 7 3.65 47.59 -6.19
CA ASP A 7 3.35 48.88 -6.79
C ASP A 7 3.51 48.96 -8.32
N GLN A 8 3.77 47.82 -8.97
CA GLN A 8 3.80 47.74 -10.43
C GLN A 8 2.38 47.75 -11.00
N ILE A 9 2.13 48.63 -11.98
CA ILE A 9 0.87 48.64 -12.72
C ILE A 9 0.95 47.63 -13.87
N VAL A 10 0.07 46.64 -13.85
CA VAL A 10 -0.08 45.64 -14.91
C VAL A 10 -1.37 45.88 -15.68
N PHE A 11 -1.31 45.63 -16.99
CA PHE A 11 -2.43 45.86 -17.93
C PHE A 11 -2.98 47.30 -17.92
N GLY A 12 -2.17 48.27 -17.47
CA GLY A 12 -2.55 49.69 -17.39
C GLY A 12 -3.67 50.01 -16.40
N ARG A 13 -4.08 49.05 -15.55
CA ARG A 13 -5.27 49.17 -14.70
C ARG A 13 -5.07 48.66 -13.27
N TYR A 14 -4.29 47.60 -13.08
CA TYR A 14 -4.19 46.93 -11.78
C TYR A 14 -2.84 47.19 -11.14
N THR A 15 -2.85 47.78 -9.94
CA THR A 15 -1.63 48.04 -9.17
C THR A 15 -1.39 46.86 -8.24
N LEU A 16 -0.29 46.14 -8.44
CA LEU A 16 0.07 44.98 -7.61
C LEU A 16 0.43 45.43 -6.19
N LEU A 17 -0.19 44.85 -5.17
CA LEU A 17 0.10 45.18 -3.77
C LEU A 17 1.12 44.22 -3.17
N ARG A 18 0.81 42.92 -3.17
CA ARG A 18 1.70 41.88 -2.62
C ARG A 18 1.45 40.53 -3.26
N PRO A 19 2.47 39.67 -3.35
CA PRO A 19 2.26 38.28 -3.77
C PRO A 19 1.45 37.55 -2.69
N LEU A 20 0.41 36.86 -3.12
CA LEU A 20 -0.34 35.93 -2.29
C LEU A 20 0.45 34.62 -2.31
N ARG A 21 1.06 34.21 -1.19
CA ARG A 21 1.84 32.96 -1.14
C ARG A 21 0.94 31.80 -1.55
N SER A 22 1.33 31.08 -2.60
CA SER A 22 0.74 29.79 -2.92
C SER A 22 1.81 28.84 -3.44
N GLY A 23 1.75 27.58 -3.01
CA GLY A 23 2.55 26.49 -3.55
C GLY A 23 2.12 26.06 -4.97
N ALA A 24 1.38 26.90 -5.70
CA ALA A 24 0.99 26.63 -7.07
C ALA A 24 2.11 27.03 -8.06
N ARG A 25 2.13 26.39 -9.23
CA ARG A 25 3.13 26.64 -10.29
C ARG A 25 3.09 28.06 -10.88
N HIS A 26 2.10 28.89 -10.52
CA HIS A 26 1.92 30.25 -11.04
C HIS A 26 1.66 31.26 -9.90
N PRO A 27 2.28 32.46 -9.95
CA PRO A 27 2.19 33.44 -8.87
C PRO A 27 0.83 34.16 -8.86
N ALA A 28 0.15 34.11 -7.72
CA ALA A 28 -1.05 34.90 -7.43
C ALA A 28 -0.67 36.21 -6.73
N TRP A 29 -1.36 37.31 -7.07
CA TRP A 29 -1.12 38.63 -6.49
C TRP A 29 -2.41 39.26 -6.00
N LEU A 30 -2.33 39.99 -4.90
CA LEU A 30 -3.38 40.94 -4.51
C LEU A 30 -3.10 42.25 -5.26
N ALA A 31 -4.11 42.84 -5.91
CA ALA A 31 -3.98 44.06 -6.70
C ALA A 31 -5.17 45.00 -6.48
N THR A 32 -4.94 46.31 -6.61
CA THR A 32 -6.03 47.31 -6.61
C THR A 32 -6.44 47.63 -8.04
N ASP A 33 -7.74 47.59 -8.32
CA ASP A 33 -8.29 48.08 -9.58
C ASP A 33 -8.42 49.61 -9.54
N SER A 34 -7.69 50.31 -10.41
CA SER A 34 -7.71 51.78 -10.50
C SER A 34 -9.06 52.38 -10.90
N ARG A 35 -10.00 51.61 -11.47
CA ARG A 35 -11.34 52.12 -11.83
C ARG A 35 -12.36 52.00 -10.69
N SER A 36 -12.32 50.91 -9.94
CA SER A 36 -13.30 50.63 -8.88
C SER A 36 -12.75 50.89 -7.47
N GLY A 37 -11.44 51.02 -7.31
CA GLY A 37 -10.77 51.18 -6.01
C GLY A 37 -10.70 49.90 -5.16
N LYS A 38 -11.30 48.79 -5.62
CA LYS A 38 -11.38 47.54 -4.88
C LYS A 38 -10.10 46.72 -5.00
N GLN A 39 -9.79 45.95 -3.95
CA GLN A 39 -8.71 44.96 -3.98
C GLN A 39 -9.24 43.64 -4.55
N ILE A 40 -8.51 43.06 -5.48
CA ILE A 40 -8.86 41.81 -6.16
C ILE A 40 -7.66 40.85 -6.17
N GLY A 41 -7.94 39.56 -6.15
CA GLY A 41 -6.96 38.51 -6.42
C GLY A 41 -6.71 38.37 -7.91
N LEU A 42 -5.45 38.37 -8.34
CA LEU A 42 -5.05 38.36 -9.75
C LEU A 42 -4.06 37.23 -10.02
N TRP A 43 -4.44 36.33 -10.93
CA TRP A 43 -3.57 35.27 -11.42
C TRP A 43 -2.97 35.67 -12.75
N ILE A 44 -1.64 35.77 -12.81
CA ILE A 44 -0.93 36.20 -14.01
C ILE A 44 -0.25 34.97 -14.62
N LEU A 45 -0.80 34.49 -15.72
CA LEU A 45 -0.32 33.31 -16.44
C LEU A 45 0.47 33.71 -17.69
N PRO A 46 1.55 32.99 -18.03
CA PRO A 46 2.23 33.20 -19.30
C PRO A 46 1.35 32.63 -20.42
N ALA A 47 1.32 33.28 -21.58
CA ALA A 47 0.43 32.87 -22.68
C ALA A 47 0.61 31.39 -23.10
N ALA A 48 1.82 30.83 -22.94
CA ALA A 48 2.11 29.42 -23.23
C ALA A 48 1.55 28.42 -22.20
N ALA A 49 1.03 28.88 -21.05
CA ALA A 49 0.42 28.05 -20.02
C ALA A 49 -1.11 27.97 -20.11
N LEU A 50 -1.75 28.75 -21.01
CA LEU A 50 -3.19 28.69 -21.21
C LEU A 50 -3.54 27.51 -22.13
N THR A 51 -3.89 26.37 -21.54
CA THR A 51 -4.50 25.25 -22.27
C THR A 51 -6.03 25.38 -22.21
N PRO A 52 -6.78 24.82 -23.20
CA PRO A 52 -8.24 24.85 -23.19
C PRO A 52 -8.84 24.26 -21.90
N ASP A 53 -8.20 23.23 -21.34
CA ASP A 53 -8.61 22.62 -20.07
C ASP A 53 -8.41 23.56 -18.88
N LEU A 54 -7.31 24.32 -18.84
CA LEU A 54 -7.06 25.29 -17.78
C LEU A 54 -8.02 26.49 -17.90
N GLU A 55 -8.33 26.91 -19.12
CA GLU A 55 -9.32 27.95 -19.40
C GLU A 55 -10.72 27.54 -18.93
N ALA A 56 -11.15 26.30 -19.24
CA ALA A 56 -12.41 25.75 -18.76
C ALA A 56 -12.47 25.63 -17.22
N GLN A 57 -11.38 25.19 -16.58
CA GLN A 57 -11.28 25.12 -15.12
C GLN A 57 -11.37 26.49 -14.46
N LEU A 58 -10.76 27.51 -15.06
CA LEU A 58 -10.86 28.90 -14.56
C LEU A 58 -12.30 29.42 -14.69
N HIS A 59 -12.97 29.19 -15.82
CA HIS A 59 -14.38 29.56 -15.99
C HIS A 59 -15.32 28.86 -14.99
N GLN A 60 -15.08 27.58 -14.69
CA GLN A 60 -15.84 26.84 -13.68
C GLN A 60 -15.60 27.37 -12.26
N GLY A 61 -14.36 27.75 -11.94
CA GLY A 61 -14.02 28.37 -10.66
C GLY A 61 -14.69 29.73 -10.45
N ILE A 62 -14.82 30.53 -11.52
CA ILE A 62 -15.52 31.82 -11.50
C ILE A 62 -17.01 31.61 -11.22
N ALA A 63 -17.67 30.71 -11.95
CA ALA A 63 -19.09 30.40 -11.76
C ALA A 63 -19.40 29.82 -10.35
N ALA A 64 -18.46 29.08 -9.76
CA ALA A 64 -18.60 28.56 -8.40
C ALA A 64 -18.49 29.67 -7.34
N ALA A 65 -17.68 30.71 -7.57
CA ALA A 65 -17.56 31.86 -6.68
C ALA A 65 -18.84 32.72 -6.65
N GLU A 66 -19.55 32.83 -7.78
CA GLU A 66 -20.84 33.52 -7.89
C GLU A 66 -21.94 32.89 -7.02
N THR A 67 -21.94 31.56 -6.87
CA THR A 67 -22.96 30.84 -6.09
C THR A 67 -22.82 30.94 -4.56
N ILE A 68 -21.67 31.40 -4.06
CA ILE A 68 -21.35 31.38 -2.62
C ILE A 68 -21.52 32.77 -1.97
N GLY A 69 -21.75 33.82 -2.76
CA GLY A 69 -22.07 35.16 -2.24
C GLY A 69 -20.86 35.95 -1.72
N GLU A 70 -19.65 35.72 -2.27
CA GLU A 70 -18.48 36.56 -2.02
C GLU A 70 -18.06 37.34 -3.29
N PRO A 71 -18.69 38.50 -3.55
CA PRO A 71 -18.47 39.27 -4.77
C PRO A 71 -17.08 39.94 -4.86
N GLU A 72 -16.30 39.99 -3.77
CA GLU A 72 -14.95 40.58 -3.75
C GLU A 72 -13.90 39.72 -4.48
N MET A 73 -14.20 38.43 -4.68
CA MET A 73 -13.31 37.48 -5.39
C MET A 73 -13.67 37.30 -6.88
N ALA A 74 -14.76 37.90 -7.36
CA ALA A 74 -15.33 37.65 -8.69
C ALA A 74 -14.64 38.40 -9.85
N GLY A 75 -13.36 38.75 -9.71
CA GLY A 75 -12.60 39.54 -10.68
C GLY A 75 -11.47 38.80 -11.38
N ILE A 76 -11.65 37.57 -11.87
CA ILE A 76 -10.61 36.91 -12.68
C ILE A 76 -10.63 37.49 -14.10
N ALA A 77 -9.90 38.58 -14.31
CA ALA A 77 -9.61 39.07 -15.66
C ALA A 77 -8.51 38.20 -16.29
N LEU A 78 -8.90 37.29 -17.19
CA LEU A 78 -7.98 36.54 -18.06
C LEU A 78 -7.38 37.48 -19.11
N ALA A 79 -6.34 38.22 -18.74
CA ALA A 79 -5.60 39.06 -19.68
C ALA A 79 -4.57 38.22 -20.45
N GLN A 80 -4.96 37.74 -21.63
CA GLN A 80 -4.02 37.14 -22.58
C GLN A 80 -2.97 38.18 -22.99
N LEU A 81 -1.68 37.87 -22.82
CA LEU A 81 -0.59 38.70 -23.33
C LEU A 81 -0.45 38.50 -24.85
N ASN A 82 -1.32 39.11 -25.64
CA ASN A 82 -1.05 39.38 -27.06
C ASN A 82 -1.61 40.75 -27.47
N PRO A 83 -0.77 41.80 -27.58
CA PRO A 83 -1.24 43.16 -27.89
C PRO A 83 -1.85 43.33 -29.29
N ALA A 84 -1.76 42.32 -30.16
CA ALA A 84 -2.27 42.40 -31.54
C ALA A 84 -3.77 42.07 -31.70
N GLN A 85 -4.40 41.39 -30.73
CA GLN A 85 -5.80 40.93 -30.86
C GLN A 85 -6.83 41.81 -30.15
N PHE A 86 -6.40 42.71 -29.25
CA PHE A 86 -7.32 43.56 -28.48
C PHE A 86 -7.98 44.72 -29.26
N SER A 87 -7.58 44.97 -30.52
CA SER A 87 -8.12 46.11 -31.28
C SER A 87 -9.43 45.85 -32.01
N ARG A 88 -9.97 44.62 -32.04
CA ARG A 88 -11.14 44.31 -32.89
C ARG A 88 -12.46 44.02 -32.20
N ASP A 89 -12.50 43.51 -30.98
CA ASP A 89 -13.80 43.10 -30.37
C ASP A 89 -14.00 43.59 -28.93
N GLY A 90 -13.72 44.88 -28.68
CA GLY A 90 -14.03 45.54 -27.39
C GLY A 90 -15.52 45.50 -27.01
N ALA A 91 -16.41 45.40 -28.00
CA ALA A 91 -17.86 45.35 -27.82
C ALA A 91 -18.38 44.02 -27.21
N GLN A 92 -17.55 42.97 -27.17
CA GLN A 92 -17.91 41.68 -26.57
C GLN A 92 -17.59 41.66 -25.06
N LEU A 93 -16.54 42.39 -24.65
CA LEU A 93 -16.20 42.60 -23.24
C LEU A 93 -17.15 43.62 -22.57
N GLU A 94 -17.54 44.68 -23.28
CA GLU A 94 -18.54 45.66 -22.81
C GLU A 94 -19.89 45.01 -22.48
N ARG A 95 -20.40 44.13 -23.36
CA ARG A 95 -21.67 43.41 -23.14
C ARG A 95 -21.62 42.42 -21.98
N LEU A 96 -20.47 41.80 -21.73
CA LEU A 96 -20.28 40.92 -20.58
C LEU A 96 -20.24 41.73 -19.27
N ILE A 97 -19.57 42.88 -19.25
CA ILE A 97 -19.41 43.71 -18.04
C ILE A 97 -20.70 44.47 -17.67
N GLU A 98 -21.47 44.99 -18.63
CA GLU A 98 -22.75 45.67 -18.34
C GLU A 98 -23.83 44.74 -17.77
N GLN A 99 -23.75 43.43 -18.07
CA GLN A 99 -24.67 42.44 -17.51
C GLN A 99 -24.39 42.12 -16.02
N PHE A 100 -23.24 42.53 -15.48
CA PHE A 100 -22.80 42.29 -14.09
C PHE A 100 -22.88 43.53 -13.17
N ALA A 101 -23.32 44.68 -13.67
CA ALA A 101 -23.20 45.95 -12.94
C ALA A 101 -24.47 46.47 -12.24
N ASP A 102 -25.61 45.77 -12.32
CA ASP A 102 -26.87 46.25 -11.73
C ASP A 102 -27.42 45.26 -10.69
N ASP A 103 -26.87 45.32 -9.47
CA ASP A 103 -27.68 45.57 -8.27
C ASP A 103 -26.79 45.86 -7.06
N SER A 104 -27.14 46.96 -6.40
CA SER A 104 -26.49 47.70 -5.32
C SER A 104 -25.86 46.91 -4.16
N LEU A 105 -24.63 47.28 -3.75
CA LEU A 105 -24.14 47.14 -2.37
C LEU A 105 -23.10 48.24 -2.04
N ASP A 106 -23.55 49.29 -1.35
CA ASP A 106 -22.72 50.04 -0.40
C ASP A 106 -22.58 49.20 0.87
N ILE A 107 -21.36 49.01 1.41
CA ILE A 107 -21.06 48.81 2.84
C ILE A 107 -19.54 48.88 3.05
N GLU A 108 -19.16 49.52 4.16
CA GLU A 108 -17.82 49.88 4.61
C GLU A 108 -16.96 48.68 5.06
N ALA A 109 -15.65 48.88 4.96
CA ALA A 109 -14.60 47.89 5.20
C ALA A 109 -14.38 47.58 6.69
N GLU A 110 -14.23 46.30 7.04
CA GLU A 110 -13.36 45.88 8.16
C GLU A 110 -12.87 44.42 8.02
N GLU A 111 -11.54 44.29 8.13
CA GLU A 111 -10.64 43.13 8.31
C GLU A 111 -11.08 41.68 7.99
N PHE A 112 -10.45 41.11 6.95
CA PHE A 112 -10.51 39.69 6.59
C PHE A 112 -9.34 38.85 7.16
N GLU A 113 -9.71 37.76 7.82
CA GLU A 113 -8.83 36.67 8.28
C GLU A 113 -8.82 35.51 7.24
N SER A 114 -7.69 34.82 7.15
CA SER A 114 -7.28 33.86 6.10
C SER A 114 -8.11 32.58 5.94
N ILE A 115 -8.35 32.12 4.69
CA ILE A 115 -8.96 30.82 4.34
C ILE A 115 -8.08 29.99 3.38
N GLU A 116 -8.07 28.66 3.59
CA GLU A 116 -7.36 27.57 2.88
C GLU A 116 -7.92 27.22 1.48
N PRO A 117 -7.13 26.55 0.60
CA PRO A 117 -7.47 26.33 -0.82
C PRO A 117 -8.41 25.15 -1.12
N LEU A 118 -9.28 25.36 -2.12
CA LEU A 118 -10.18 24.36 -2.74
C LEU A 118 -9.44 23.48 -3.77
N ASN A 119 -9.67 22.17 -3.72
CA ASN A 119 -9.14 21.17 -4.66
C ASN A 119 -10.07 20.99 -5.88
N PHE A 120 -9.48 20.97 -7.09
CA PHE A 120 -10.18 20.71 -8.35
C PHE A 120 -10.38 19.20 -8.60
N SER A 121 -11.57 18.82 -9.06
CA SER A 121 -11.91 17.46 -9.51
C SER A 121 -12.04 17.44 -11.04
N SER A 122 -11.28 16.57 -11.72
CA SER A 122 -11.48 16.27 -13.15
C SER A 122 -12.19 14.93 -13.30
N ALA A 123 -13.42 14.95 -13.79
CA ALA A 123 -14.12 13.79 -14.32
C ALA A 123 -13.87 13.70 -15.83
N ALA A 124 -13.28 12.60 -16.29
CA ALA A 124 -13.11 12.28 -17.70
C ALA A 124 -14.42 11.80 -18.31
N THR A 125 -14.84 12.40 -19.43
CA THR A 125 -15.87 11.87 -20.33
C THR A 125 -15.20 11.34 -21.58
N THR A 126 -15.47 10.07 -21.90
CA THR A 126 -15.01 9.36 -23.10
C THR A 126 -16.03 9.47 -24.24
N ALA A 127 -15.54 9.70 -25.46
CA ALA A 127 -16.19 9.29 -26.71
C ALA A 127 -15.14 9.23 -27.85
N PRO A 128 -15.36 8.42 -28.91
CA PRO A 128 -14.30 7.84 -29.73
C PRO A 128 -14.03 8.61 -31.03
N VAL A 129 -12.82 8.47 -31.58
CA VAL A 129 -12.53 8.87 -32.97
C VAL A 129 -11.87 7.73 -33.72
N GLU A 130 -12.45 7.46 -34.88
CA GLU A 130 -12.20 6.40 -35.85
C GLU A 130 -11.11 6.82 -36.87
N SER A 131 -10.32 5.82 -37.28
CA SER A 131 -9.59 5.63 -38.54
C SER A 131 -8.95 6.80 -39.32
N GLU A 132 -7.64 6.69 -39.53
CA GLU A 132 -6.99 6.36 -40.83
C GLU A 132 -5.60 7.02 -40.88
N HIS A 133 -4.55 6.23 -41.03
CA HIS A 133 -3.47 6.58 -41.96
C HIS A 133 -2.79 5.32 -42.47
N ARG A 134 -2.71 5.25 -43.80
CA ARG A 134 -2.23 4.15 -44.64
C ARG A 134 -0.96 4.65 -45.35
N SER A 135 0.15 3.93 -45.22
CA SER A 135 1.33 4.03 -46.10
C SER A 135 2.24 2.81 -45.87
N THR A 136 2.16 1.73 -46.66
CA THR A 136 2.86 1.43 -47.94
C THR A 136 4.39 1.24 -47.86
N VAL A 137 4.82 -0.04 -47.90
CA VAL A 137 5.85 -0.67 -48.78
C VAL A 137 7.30 -0.09 -48.74
N SER A 138 8.37 -0.83 -48.38
CA SER A 138 9.01 -1.93 -49.15
C SER A 138 10.21 -2.54 -48.41
N LYS A 139 10.47 -3.85 -48.61
CA LYS A 139 11.80 -4.49 -48.57
C LYS A 139 12.04 -5.12 -49.95
N PRO A 140 13.26 -5.07 -50.51
CA PRO A 140 14.02 -6.32 -50.61
C PRO A 140 15.55 -6.15 -50.61
N VAL A 141 16.24 -6.67 -49.59
CA VAL A 141 17.70 -6.91 -49.63
C VAL A 141 18.00 -8.24 -48.92
N ILE A 142 17.52 -9.36 -49.47
CA ILE A 142 17.87 -10.72 -48.97
C ILE A 142 18.15 -11.72 -50.11
N ILE A 143 17.90 -11.37 -51.39
CA ILE A 143 18.04 -12.34 -52.51
C ILE A 143 19.47 -12.39 -53.10
N THR A 144 20.35 -11.42 -52.80
CA THR A 144 21.72 -11.41 -53.35
C THR A 144 22.74 -12.23 -52.55
N LEU A 145 22.44 -12.66 -51.32
CA LEU A 145 23.38 -13.42 -50.48
C LEU A 145 23.23 -14.94 -50.59
N PHE A 146 22.08 -15.44 -51.07
CA PHE A 146 21.81 -16.88 -51.22
C PHE A 146 22.33 -17.46 -52.54
N ALA A 147 22.57 -16.62 -53.56
CA ALA A 147 23.07 -17.06 -54.87
C ALA A 147 24.60 -17.29 -54.90
N VAL A 148 25.37 -16.64 -54.03
CA VAL A 148 26.84 -16.77 -53.98
C VAL A 148 27.25 -18.05 -53.25
N SER A 149 26.47 -18.49 -52.25
CA SER A 149 26.78 -19.70 -51.47
C SER A 149 26.54 -21.01 -52.23
N ILE A 150 25.60 -21.04 -53.17
CA ILE A 150 25.32 -22.21 -54.01
C ILE A 150 26.42 -22.42 -55.08
N ILE A 151 27.08 -21.35 -55.54
CA ILE A 151 28.18 -21.44 -56.52
C ILE A 151 29.47 -21.97 -55.87
N ILE A 152 29.73 -21.65 -54.61
CA ILE A 152 30.92 -22.14 -53.87
C ILE A 152 30.75 -23.62 -53.48
N ALA A 153 29.53 -24.06 -53.15
CA ALA A 153 29.26 -25.47 -52.81
C ALA A 153 29.39 -26.43 -54.02
N PHE A 154 29.13 -25.96 -55.25
CA PHE A 154 29.28 -26.77 -56.47
C PHE A 154 30.74 -26.92 -56.95
N GLY A 155 31.64 -26.02 -56.56
CA GLY A 155 33.05 -26.06 -56.98
C GLY A 155 33.92 -27.10 -56.26
N VAL A 156 33.56 -27.50 -55.04
CA VAL A 156 34.37 -28.41 -54.20
C VAL A 156 34.09 -29.89 -54.48
N ILE A 157 32.88 -30.23 -54.95
CA ILE A 157 32.47 -31.62 -55.19
C ILE A 157 32.91 -32.12 -56.58
N PHE A 158 33.06 -31.24 -57.57
CA PHE A 158 33.36 -31.62 -58.95
C PHE A 158 34.83 -31.46 -59.38
N TYR A 159 35.67 -30.74 -58.62
CA TYR A 159 37.04 -30.39 -59.05
C TYR A 159 38.18 -31.03 -58.23
N LEU A 160 37.87 -32.07 -57.43
CA LEU A 160 38.86 -32.82 -56.66
C LEU A 160 39.11 -34.30 -57.05
N PRO A 161 38.75 -34.83 -58.24
CA PRO A 161 39.24 -36.14 -58.66
C PRO A 161 40.38 -36.10 -59.71
N ASP A 162 41.05 -34.96 -59.94
CA ASP A 162 42.05 -34.84 -61.02
C ASP A 162 43.54 -34.77 -60.59
N LEU A 163 43.85 -35.07 -59.32
CA LEU A 163 45.25 -35.11 -58.84
C LEU A 163 45.75 -36.48 -58.36
N VAL A 164 45.26 -37.56 -58.96
CA VAL A 164 45.85 -38.90 -58.79
C VAL A 164 46.13 -39.52 -60.15
N LYS A 165 47.40 -39.47 -60.58
CA LYS A 165 47.89 -40.27 -61.71
C LYS A 165 48.31 -41.65 -61.21
N PRO A 166 47.81 -42.75 -61.82
CA PRO A 166 48.33 -44.10 -61.60
C PRO A 166 49.51 -44.41 -62.54
N PRO A 167 50.38 -45.37 -62.17
CA PRO A 167 51.13 -46.14 -63.16
C PRO A 167 50.71 -47.65 -63.22
N PRO A 168 50.92 -48.31 -64.38
CA PRO A 168 50.24 -49.55 -64.83
C PRO A 168 51.11 -50.84 -64.72
N PRO A 169 50.61 -52.02 -65.18
CA PRO A 169 51.09 -53.37 -64.84
C PRO A 169 51.91 -54.09 -65.92
N GLU A 170 52.66 -55.14 -65.53
CA GLU A 170 53.12 -56.26 -66.38
C GLU A 170 53.14 -57.54 -65.49
N GLN A 171 52.22 -58.50 -65.63
CA GLN A 171 52.18 -59.67 -66.54
C GLN A 171 53.44 -60.58 -66.47
N THR A 172 53.38 -61.71 -65.76
CA THR A 172 52.96 -63.06 -66.20
C THR A 172 54.00 -63.82 -67.04
N ALA A 173 54.55 -64.88 -66.45
CA ALA A 173 54.85 -66.15 -67.09
C ALA A 173 54.43 -67.24 -66.09
N ALA A 174 53.22 -67.80 -66.19
CA ALA A 174 52.87 -69.02 -66.93
C ALA A 174 53.69 -70.25 -66.46
N THR A 175 53.17 -71.07 -65.51
CA THR A 175 52.51 -72.39 -65.65
C THR A 175 53.34 -73.50 -66.33
N PRO A 176 53.04 -74.83 -66.19
CA PRO A 176 52.23 -75.59 -65.22
C PRO A 176 52.94 -76.87 -64.68
N GLU A 177 52.17 -77.64 -63.90
CA GLU A 177 52.41 -78.92 -63.23
C GLU A 177 52.97 -80.09 -64.08
N THR A 178 53.77 -80.99 -63.48
CA THR A 178 53.37 -82.38 -63.11
C THR A 178 54.56 -83.29 -62.75
N SER A 179 54.48 -83.88 -61.56
CA SER A 179 54.98 -85.15 -61.00
C SER A 179 56.13 -85.95 -61.65
N GLN A 180 57.12 -86.33 -60.82
CA GLN A 180 57.57 -87.72 -60.55
C GLN A 180 58.68 -87.72 -59.48
N ARG A 181 58.41 -88.25 -58.28
CA ARG A 181 58.78 -89.61 -57.79
C ARG A 181 60.28 -89.82 -57.52
N ALA A 182 60.64 -89.91 -56.23
CA ALA A 182 61.33 -91.06 -55.59
C ALA A 182 61.98 -90.64 -54.25
N ALA A 183 61.65 -91.38 -53.18
CA ALA A 183 62.35 -91.41 -51.89
C ALA A 183 63.69 -92.20 -52.02
N PRO A 184 64.45 -92.51 -50.94
CA PRO A 184 64.48 -91.98 -49.56
C PRO A 184 65.92 -91.62 -49.09
N ALA A 185 66.08 -90.91 -47.96
CA ALA A 185 67.29 -91.01 -47.15
C ALA A 185 67.01 -90.77 -45.65
N THR A 186 67.33 -91.81 -44.90
CA THR A 186 67.19 -92.07 -43.48
C THR A 186 68.06 -91.18 -42.59
N ALA A 187 67.70 -91.14 -41.30
CA ALA A 187 68.53 -90.90 -40.11
C ALA A 187 68.48 -89.49 -39.51
N ALA A 188 67.66 -89.32 -38.46
CA ALA A 188 68.10 -89.59 -37.09
C ALA A 188 66.99 -89.14 -36.13
N ARG A 189 66.33 -90.13 -35.52
CA ARG A 189 65.52 -89.92 -34.33
C ARG A 189 66.49 -89.76 -33.17
N SER A 190 66.74 -88.53 -32.73
CA SER A 190 67.33 -88.27 -31.42
C SER A 190 66.21 -88.34 -30.39
N GLU A 191 66.39 -89.29 -29.48
CA GLU A 191 65.71 -89.45 -28.20
C GLU A 191 65.73 -88.14 -27.39
N PRO A 192 64.78 -87.93 -26.46
CA PRO A 192 64.64 -86.67 -25.74
C PRO A 192 65.83 -86.45 -24.82
N GLU A 193 66.63 -85.42 -25.10
CA GLU A 193 67.59 -84.88 -24.13
C GLU A 193 66.78 -84.39 -22.91
N ALA A 194 67.08 -84.94 -21.74
CA ALA A 194 66.60 -84.44 -20.47
C ALA A 194 66.84 -82.91 -20.38
N PRO A 195 65.93 -82.13 -19.76
CA PRO A 195 66.04 -80.68 -19.78
C PRO A 195 67.40 -80.27 -19.21
N LYS A 196 68.25 -79.62 -20.02
CA LYS A 196 69.41 -78.88 -19.50
C LYS A 196 68.85 -77.89 -18.50
N GLU A 197 69.18 -78.09 -17.23
CA GLU A 197 68.85 -77.14 -16.18
C GLU A 197 69.40 -75.76 -16.59
N LEU A 198 68.48 -74.81 -16.82
CA LEU A 198 68.82 -73.42 -17.10
C LEU A 198 69.81 -72.90 -16.06
N ALA A 199 70.82 -72.15 -16.50
CA ALA A 199 71.83 -71.59 -15.61
C ALA A 199 71.17 -70.67 -14.55
N PRO A 200 71.67 -70.63 -13.30
CA PRO A 200 71.09 -69.83 -12.22
C PRO A 200 70.82 -68.35 -12.57
N TRP A 201 71.71 -67.72 -13.35
CA TRP A 201 71.55 -66.33 -13.82
C TRP A 201 70.42 -66.17 -14.84
N GLN A 202 70.25 -67.10 -15.79
CA GLN A 202 69.13 -67.08 -16.76
C GLN A 202 67.79 -67.32 -16.06
N ARG A 203 67.75 -68.20 -15.06
CA ARG A 203 66.56 -68.42 -14.21
C ARG A 203 66.16 -67.14 -13.47
N ALA A 204 67.12 -66.43 -12.88
CA ALA A 204 66.86 -65.16 -12.20
C ALA A 204 66.35 -64.07 -13.16
N GLN A 205 66.90 -63.99 -14.38
CA GLN A 205 66.45 -63.02 -15.39
C GLN A 205 65.02 -63.31 -15.88
N ILE A 206 64.68 -64.58 -16.10
CA ILE A 206 63.33 -65.02 -16.47
C ILE A 206 62.32 -64.72 -15.35
N LEU A 207 62.71 -64.96 -14.09
CA LEU A 207 61.87 -64.61 -12.93
C LEU A 207 61.64 -63.09 -12.85
N LYS A 208 62.68 -62.28 -13.07
CA LYS A 208 62.56 -60.81 -13.10
C LYS A 208 61.64 -60.33 -14.23
N GLN A 209 61.74 -60.91 -15.43
CA GLN A 209 60.85 -60.59 -16.55
C GLN A 209 59.41 -61.00 -16.26
N LYS A 210 59.22 -62.15 -15.60
CA LYS A 210 57.91 -62.60 -15.14
C LYS A 210 57.31 -61.62 -14.13
N GLU A 211 58.06 -61.22 -13.10
CA GLU A 211 57.63 -60.23 -12.11
C GLU A 211 57.26 -58.89 -12.77
N ALA A 212 58.03 -58.45 -13.78
CA ALA A 212 57.73 -57.24 -14.53
C ALA A 212 56.43 -57.36 -15.36
N ALA A 213 56.19 -58.50 -16.00
CA ALA A 213 54.93 -58.77 -16.71
C ALA A 213 53.72 -58.83 -15.77
N GLU A 214 53.86 -59.50 -14.62
CA GLU A 214 52.81 -59.60 -13.59
C GLU A 214 52.47 -58.23 -13.00
N ALA A 215 53.45 -57.35 -12.79
CA ALA A 215 53.22 -55.99 -12.29
C ALA A 215 52.38 -55.14 -13.27
N VAL A 216 52.68 -55.21 -14.57
CA VAL A 216 51.90 -54.50 -15.60
C VAL A 216 50.49 -55.08 -15.71
N LEU A 217 50.34 -56.40 -15.60
CA LEU A 217 49.04 -57.07 -15.60
C LEU A 217 48.18 -56.69 -14.39
N GLU A 218 48.77 -56.59 -13.19
CA GLU A 218 48.06 -56.14 -11.99
C GLU A 218 47.51 -54.72 -12.18
N GLU A 219 48.33 -53.82 -12.72
CA GLU A 219 47.91 -52.46 -13.03
C GLU A 219 46.84 -52.41 -14.14
N PHE A 220 46.97 -53.23 -15.18
CA PHE A 220 45.95 -53.38 -16.22
C PHE A 220 44.60 -53.80 -15.61
N ILE A 221 44.57 -54.84 -14.77
CA ILE A 221 43.34 -55.34 -14.15
C ILE A 221 42.72 -54.27 -13.26
N ARG A 222 43.51 -53.54 -12.47
CA ARG A 222 43.02 -52.42 -11.66
C ARG A 222 42.36 -51.35 -12.54
N LYS A 223 43.04 -50.91 -13.61
CA LYS A 223 42.49 -49.91 -14.54
C LYS A 223 41.27 -50.41 -15.31
N GLN A 224 41.22 -51.70 -15.62
CA GLN A 224 40.04 -52.31 -16.21
C GLN A 224 38.85 -52.18 -15.26
N PHE A 225 39.01 -52.51 -13.97
CA PHE A 225 37.95 -52.36 -12.98
C PHE A 225 37.52 -50.90 -12.79
N ASP A 226 38.46 -49.95 -12.70
CA ASP A 226 38.16 -48.51 -12.56
C ASP A 226 37.32 -48.00 -13.76
N LEU A 227 37.63 -48.46 -14.97
CA LEU A 227 36.90 -48.10 -16.19
C LEU A 227 35.54 -48.81 -16.30
N GLU A 228 35.42 -50.04 -15.81
CA GLU A 228 34.14 -50.75 -15.72
C GLU A 228 33.19 -50.08 -14.72
N GLU A 229 33.70 -49.58 -13.60
CA GLU A 229 32.92 -48.80 -12.62
C GLU A 229 32.41 -47.47 -13.23
N SER A 230 33.19 -46.86 -14.11
CA SER A 230 32.78 -45.68 -14.92
C SER A 230 32.06 -46.04 -16.22
N ASN A 231 31.54 -47.27 -16.32
CA ASN A 231 30.69 -47.73 -17.42
C ASN A 231 31.31 -47.54 -18.82
N VAL A 232 32.62 -47.79 -18.96
CA VAL A 232 33.37 -47.65 -20.24
C VAL A 232 32.72 -48.39 -21.42
N THR A 233 31.97 -49.46 -21.17
CA THR A 233 31.22 -50.18 -22.19
C THR A 233 30.09 -49.36 -22.81
N ALA A 234 29.55 -48.34 -22.12
CA ALA A 234 28.50 -47.49 -22.67
C ALA A 234 29.04 -46.36 -23.57
N TRP A 235 30.30 -45.94 -23.37
CA TRP A 235 30.85 -44.74 -24.05
C TRP A 235 32.14 -44.98 -24.86
N ALA A 236 32.85 -46.10 -24.65
CA ALA A 236 34.07 -46.47 -25.39
C ALA A 236 34.23 -48.00 -25.50
N GLU A 237 33.16 -48.72 -25.85
CA GLU A 237 33.16 -50.19 -25.94
C GLU A 237 34.25 -50.73 -26.88
N THR A 238 34.44 -50.08 -28.03
CA THR A 238 35.35 -50.57 -29.08
C THR A 238 36.81 -50.51 -28.61
N GLU A 239 37.21 -49.35 -28.09
CA GLU A 239 38.54 -49.06 -27.57
C GLU A 239 38.84 -49.91 -26.33
N PHE A 240 37.85 -50.08 -25.44
CA PHE A 240 37.98 -50.92 -24.25
C PHE A 240 38.14 -52.41 -24.60
N ASN A 241 37.40 -52.90 -25.61
CA ASN A 241 37.57 -54.27 -26.09
C ASN A 241 38.91 -54.50 -26.79
N ALA A 242 39.44 -53.48 -27.50
CA ALA A 242 40.78 -53.54 -28.08
C ALA A 242 41.87 -53.66 -26.99
N ALA A 243 41.74 -52.91 -25.90
CA ALA A 243 42.66 -53.01 -24.76
C ALA A 243 42.64 -54.41 -24.12
N LYS A 244 41.46 -55.03 -23.98
CA LYS A 244 41.33 -56.42 -23.48
C LYS A 244 41.93 -57.46 -24.43
N GLU A 245 41.93 -57.21 -25.74
CA GLU A 245 42.56 -58.12 -26.70
C GLU A 245 44.08 -58.13 -26.57
N HIS A 246 44.69 -57.00 -26.23
CA HIS A 246 46.12 -56.94 -25.89
C HIS A 246 46.45 -57.78 -24.64
N ALA A 247 45.57 -57.81 -23.64
CA ALA A 247 45.73 -58.70 -22.49
C ALA A 247 45.62 -60.18 -22.87
N ARG A 248 44.66 -60.58 -23.70
CA ARG A 248 44.55 -61.97 -24.21
C ARG A 248 45.79 -62.40 -25.01
N THR A 249 46.34 -61.48 -25.81
CA THR A 249 47.59 -61.70 -26.54
C THR A 249 48.77 -61.88 -25.56
N GLY A 250 48.83 -61.06 -24.51
CA GLY A 250 49.80 -61.18 -23.43
C GLY A 250 49.73 -62.52 -22.70
N ASP A 251 48.53 -63.01 -22.39
CA ASP A 251 48.30 -64.32 -21.77
C ASP A 251 48.82 -65.47 -22.65
N GLY A 252 48.65 -65.33 -23.98
CA GLY A 252 49.22 -66.24 -24.97
C GLY A 252 50.74 -66.36 -24.83
N HIS A 253 51.46 -65.22 -24.85
CA HIS A 253 52.92 -65.18 -24.66
C HIS A 253 53.34 -65.65 -23.25
N PHE A 254 52.58 -65.31 -22.21
CA PHE A 254 52.87 -65.70 -20.83
C PHE A 254 52.83 -67.23 -20.64
N SER A 255 51.85 -67.90 -21.27
CA SER A 255 51.66 -69.35 -21.19
C SER A 255 52.84 -70.17 -21.74
N ILE A 256 53.54 -69.63 -22.74
CA ILE A 256 54.73 -70.23 -23.37
C ILE A 256 56.05 -69.72 -22.78
N ARG A 257 56.00 -68.94 -21.68
CA ARG A 257 57.14 -68.36 -20.95
C ARG A 257 57.90 -67.26 -21.70
N GLU A 258 57.27 -66.62 -22.69
CA GLU A 258 57.81 -65.44 -23.38
C GLU A 258 57.44 -64.16 -22.61
N TYR A 259 57.98 -64.02 -21.39
CA TYR A 259 57.54 -62.97 -20.45
C TYR A 259 57.79 -61.54 -20.94
N GLU A 260 58.81 -61.30 -21.76
CA GLU A 260 59.08 -59.98 -22.35
C GLU A 260 58.02 -59.59 -23.39
N ALA A 261 57.60 -60.53 -24.25
CA ALA A 261 56.52 -60.31 -25.22
C ALA A 261 55.15 -60.18 -24.52
N ALA A 262 54.95 -60.93 -23.42
CA ALA A 262 53.78 -60.80 -22.57
C ALA A 262 53.72 -59.39 -21.93
N GLN A 263 54.82 -58.93 -21.32
CA GLN A 263 54.93 -57.59 -20.72
C GLN A 263 54.61 -56.49 -21.75
N GLN A 264 55.17 -56.56 -22.96
CA GLN A 264 54.88 -55.58 -24.02
C GLN A 264 53.41 -55.58 -24.42
N SER A 265 52.79 -56.76 -24.51
CA SER A 265 51.36 -56.88 -24.84
C SER A 265 50.49 -56.30 -23.72
N TYR A 266 50.78 -56.62 -22.46
CA TYR A 266 50.08 -56.03 -21.32
C TYR A 266 50.28 -54.50 -21.25
N GLN A 267 51.48 -53.99 -21.53
CA GLN A 267 51.76 -52.55 -21.54
C GLN A 267 50.95 -51.83 -22.62
N ALA A 268 50.85 -52.39 -23.82
CA ALA A 268 50.05 -51.80 -24.90
C ALA A 268 48.56 -51.72 -24.53
N GLY A 269 48.03 -52.75 -23.86
CA GLY A 269 46.67 -52.71 -23.31
C GLY A 269 46.52 -51.67 -22.21
N LEU A 270 47.48 -51.59 -21.29
CA LEU A 270 47.46 -50.62 -20.19
C LEU A 270 47.51 -49.18 -20.69
N ASP A 271 48.36 -48.87 -21.67
CA ASP A 271 48.46 -47.54 -22.28
C ASP A 271 47.12 -47.11 -22.92
N GLN A 272 46.37 -48.05 -23.53
CA GLN A 272 45.03 -47.79 -24.06
C GLN A 272 44.01 -47.52 -22.94
N LEU A 273 44.04 -48.28 -21.83
CA LEU A 273 43.18 -48.00 -20.67
C LEU A 273 43.49 -46.63 -20.05
N LEU A 274 44.76 -46.27 -19.90
CA LEU A 274 45.18 -44.95 -19.39
C LEU A 274 44.74 -43.81 -20.31
N ALA A 275 44.77 -44.02 -21.64
CA ALA A 275 44.25 -43.04 -22.60
C ALA A 275 42.73 -42.85 -22.46
N LEU A 276 41.97 -43.93 -22.24
CA LEU A 276 40.53 -43.87 -21.97
C LEU A 276 40.21 -43.15 -20.65
N GLU A 277 40.96 -43.45 -19.59
CA GLU A 277 40.83 -42.78 -18.30
C GLU A 277 41.06 -41.26 -18.42
N ALA A 278 42.06 -40.84 -19.20
CA ALA A 278 42.33 -39.42 -19.44
C ALA A 278 41.27 -38.73 -20.32
N LEU A 279 40.60 -39.47 -21.19
CA LEU A 279 39.58 -38.95 -22.10
C LEU A 279 38.22 -38.75 -21.43
N ALA A 280 37.85 -39.62 -20.50
CA ALA A 280 36.57 -39.59 -19.79
C ALA A 280 36.20 -38.21 -19.21
N PRO A 281 37.04 -37.51 -18.41
CA PRO A 281 36.69 -36.19 -17.88
C PRO A 281 36.56 -35.11 -18.96
N VAL A 282 37.27 -35.23 -20.07
CA VAL A 282 37.17 -34.30 -21.21
C VAL A 282 35.81 -34.47 -21.89
N LEU A 283 35.40 -35.71 -22.19
CA LEU A 283 34.10 -36.01 -22.77
C LEU A 283 32.96 -35.59 -21.83
N LEU A 284 33.11 -35.83 -20.53
CA LEU A 284 32.11 -35.44 -19.53
C LEU A 284 31.91 -33.93 -19.51
N SER A 285 33.01 -33.16 -19.46
CA SER A 285 32.94 -31.70 -19.46
C SER A 285 32.29 -31.16 -20.75
N ALA A 286 32.64 -31.72 -21.92
CA ALA A 286 32.07 -31.33 -23.20
C ALA A 286 30.57 -31.65 -23.28
N ALA A 287 30.15 -32.82 -22.79
CA ALA A 287 28.75 -33.23 -22.74
C ALA A 287 27.93 -32.31 -21.82
N LEU A 288 28.46 -31.98 -20.63
CA LEU A 288 27.80 -31.05 -19.70
C LEU A 288 27.67 -29.64 -20.28
N THR A 289 28.71 -29.11 -20.92
CA THR A 289 28.65 -27.80 -21.59
C THR A 289 27.64 -27.78 -22.72
N ARG A 290 27.68 -28.79 -23.60
CA ARG A 290 26.71 -28.92 -24.70
C ARG A 290 25.27 -29.02 -24.19
N GLY A 291 25.05 -29.79 -23.12
CA GLY A 291 23.74 -29.91 -22.48
C GLY A 291 23.24 -28.59 -21.92
N GLN A 292 24.11 -27.81 -21.27
CA GLN A 292 23.75 -26.50 -20.74
C GLN A 292 23.44 -25.48 -21.84
N GLU A 293 24.25 -25.42 -22.91
CA GLU A 293 23.99 -24.54 -24.07
C GLU A 293 22.67 -24.91 -24.76
N ALA A 294 22.34 -26.20 -24.83
CA ALA A 294 21.06 -26.67 -25.37
C ALA A 294 19.87 -26.26 -24.48
N LEU A 295 19.99 -26.32 -23.15
CA LEU A 295 18.97 -25.77 -22.24
C LEU A 295 18.78 -24.26 -22.44
N ASP A 296 19.87 -23.51 -22.57
CA ASP A 296 19.83 -22.05 -22.74
C ASP A 296 19.22 -21.63 -24.09
N SER A 297 19.30 -22.49 -25.09
CA SER A 297 18.73 -22.28 -26.43
C SER A 297 17.36 -22.94 -26.64
N PHE A 298 16.76 -23.52 -25.59
CA PHE A 298 15.49 -24.27 -25.64
C PHE A 298 15.52 -25.48 -26.60
N ASP A 299 16.68 -26.09 -26.84
CA ASP A 299 16.82 -27.32 -27.63
C ASP A 299 16.76 -28.56 -26.72
N SER A 300 15.55 -29.05 -26.46
CA SER A 300 15.31 -30.19 -25.56
C SER A 300 15.97 -31.48 -26.06
N ALA A 301 15.94 -31.72 -27.37
CA ALA A 301 16.51 -32.92 -27.96
C ALA A 301 18.03 -32.99 -27.77
N THR A 302 18.75 -31.90 -28.08
CA THR A 302 20.20 -31.83 -27.88
C THR A 302 20.56 -31.87 -26.39
N ALA A 303 19.76 -31.24 -25.53
CA ALA A 303 19.99 -31.28 -24.08
C ALA A 303 19.83 -32.69 -23.51
N THR A 304 18.76 -33.40 -23.88
CA THR A 304 18.54 -34.81 -23.48
C THR A 304 19.66 -35.71 -23.96
N GLU A 305 20.09 -35.58 -25.23
CA GLU A 305 21.21 -36.36 -25.78
C GLU A 305 22.50 -36.10 -24.98
N ALA A 306 22.85 -34.83 -24.77
CA ALA A 306 24.10 -34.45 -24.13
C ALA A 306 24.16 -34.86 -22.64
N PHE A 307 23.07 -34.68 -21.88
CA PHE A 307 23.03 -35.12 -20.49
C PHE A 307 22.95 -36.64 -20.35
N THR A 308 22.33 -37.34 -21.30
CA THR A 308 22.38 -38.82 -21.32
C THR A 308 23.80 -39.32 -21.58
N ALA A 309 24.54 -38.67 -22.49
CA ALA A 309 25.95 -38.99 -22.73
C ALA A 309 26.82 -38.70 -21.48
N ALA A 310 26.57 -37.60 -20.77
CA ALA A 310 27.23 -37.31 -19.51
C ALA A 310 26.95 -38.37 -18.42
N LEU A 311 25.70 -38.86 -18.31
CA LEU A 311 25.34 -39.94 -17.38
C LEU A 311 25.88 -41.31 -17.79
N ALA A 312 26.20 -41.52 -19.07
CA ALA A 312 26.91 -42.72 -19.51
C ALA A 312 28.37 -42.74 -19.02
N LEU A 313 29.00 -41.57 -18.91
CA LEU A 313 30.38 -41.38 -18.42
C LEU A 313 30.49 -41.35 -16.89
N ASP A 314 29.49 -40.73 -16.23
CA ASP A 314 29.41 -40.59 -14.77
C ASP A 314 27.95 -40.73 -14.34
N PRO A 315 27.50 -41.95 -13.97
CA PRO A 315 26.11 -42.21 -13.60
C PRO A 315 25.61 -41.42 -12.38
N ASP A 316 26.52 -41.01 -11.49
CA ASP A 316 26.20 -40.27 -10.26
C ASP A 316 26.32 -38.75 -10.43
N ASN A 317 26.49 -38.27 -11.68
CA ASN A 317 26.65 -36.86 -11.95
C ASN A 317 25.36 -36.07 -11.66
N ALA A 318 25.36 -35.32 -10.56
CA ALA A 318 24.21 -34.53 -10.13
C ALA A 318 23.81 -33.45 -11.15
N THR A 319 24.78 -32.84 -11.84
CA THR A 319 24.52 -31.81 -12.86
C THR A 319 23.84 -32.41 -14.07
N ALA A 320 24.32 -33.55 -14.58
CA ALA A 320 23.69 -34.24 -15.70
C ALA A 320 22.28 -34.74 -15.35
N THR A 321 22.08 -35.30 -14.16
CA THR A 321 20.76 -35.74 -13.68
C THR A 321 19.77 -34.58 -13.57
N ALA A 322 20.21 -33.42 -13.08
CA ALA A 322 19.39 -32.21 -13.01
C ALA A 322 19.10 -31.64 -14.40
N GLY A 323 20.11 -31.58 -15.27
CA GLY A 323 20.01 -31.11 -16.65
C GLY A 323 19.05 -31.96 -17.48
N LEU A 324 19.10 -33.28 -17.35
CA LEU A 324 18.20 -34.20 -18.04
C LEU A 324 16.73 -33.98 -17.64
N ARG A 325 16.44 -33.85 -16.34
CA ARG A 325 15.08 -33.52 -15.87
C ARG A 325 14.57 -32.18 -16.39
N ARG A 326 15.46 -31.19 -16.55
CA ARG A 326 15.11 -29.89 -17.14
C ARG A 326 14.85 -30.01 -18.63
N ALA A 327 15.63 -30.82 -19.35
CA ALA A 327 15.42 -31.07 -20.77
C ALA A 327 14.05 -31.72 -21.05
N GLU A 328 13.61 -32.64 -20.18
CA GLU A 328 12.29 -33.31 -20.29
C GLU A 328 11.10 -32.34 -20.23
N SER A 329 11.20 -31.23 -19.50
CA SER A 329 10.13 -30.23 -19.37
C SER A 329 10.34 -28.98 -20.23
N LEU A 330 11.45 -28.88 -20.95
CA LEU A 330 11.90 -27.66 -21.62
C LEU A 330 10.93 -27.13 -22.67
N ASP A 331 10.39 -28.00 -23.54
CA ASP A 331 9.41 -27.60 -24.58
C ASP A 331 8.12 -27.02 -23.97
N ALA A 332 7.68 -27.60 -22.85
CA ALA A 332 6.51 -27.11 -22.13
C ALA A 332 6.77 -25.75 -21.49
N VAL A 333 7.96 -25.56 -20.90
CA VAL A 333 8.42 -24.28 -20.34
C VAL A 333 8.51 -23.22 -21.45
N GLU A 334 9.11 -23.53 -22.60
CA GLU A 334 9.24 -22.58 -23.73
C GLU A 334 7.85 -22.11 -24.21
N ARG A 335 6.90 -23.04 -24.36
CA ARG A 335 5.52 -22.73 -24.74
C ARG A 335 4.85 -21.78 -23.74
N LEU A 336 5.02 -22.03 -22.44
CA LEU A 336 4.45 -21.20 -21.37
C LEU A 336 5.10 -19.81 -21.33
N LEU A 337 6.43 -19.72 -21.53
CA LEU A 337 7.13 -18.44 -21.66
C LEU A 337 6.64 -17.65 -22.87
N ALA A 338 6.45 -18.30 -24.02
CA ALA A 338 5.89 -17.67 -25.21
C ALA A 338 4.44 -17.19 -24.99
N GLU A 339 3.63 -17.96 -24.27
CA GLU A 339 2.28 -17.56 -23.87
C GLU A 339 2.31 -16.35 -22.92
N ALA A 340 3.15 -16.38 -21.89
CA ALA A 340 3.30 -15.31 -20.92
C ALA A 340 3.74 -14.01 -21.59
N ARG A 341 4.74 -14.04 -22.48
CA ARG A 341 5.19 -12.89 -23.28
C ARG A 341 4.07 -12.31 -24.14
N ARG A 342 3.27 -13.16 -24.79
CA ARG A 342 2.12 -12.70 -25.60
C ARG A 342 1.07 -12.03 -24.71
N ALA A 343 0.69 -12.64 -23.59
CA ALA A 343 -0.24 -12.07 -22.63
C ALA A 343 0.27 -10.73 -22.07
N GLU A 344 1.54 -10.65 -21.69
CA GLU A 344 2.19 -9.42 -21.21
C GLU A 344 2.11 -8.31 -22.27
N SER A 345 2.41 -8.61 -23.53
CA SER A 345 2.32 -7.63 -24.64
C SER A 345 0.90 -7.14 -24.95
N ARG A 346 -0.12 -7.93 -24.60
CA ARG A 346 -1.54 -7.54 -24.70
C ARG A 346 -2.06 -6.82 -23.45
N GLY A 347 -1.23 -6.68 -22.41
CA GLY A 347 -1.64 -6.12 -21.12
C GLY A 347 -2.47 -7.08 -20.26
N GLU A 348 -2.53 -8.36 -20.61
CA GLU A 348 -3.23 -9.42 -19.86
C GLU A 348 -2.33 -9.92 -18.71
N PHE A 349 -1.92 -9.02 -17.81
CA PHE A 349 -0.88 -9.31 -16.81
C PHE A 349 -1.24 -10.45 -15.85
N ALA A 350 -2.53 -10.66 -15.55
CA ALA A 350 -2.98 -11.80 -14.73
C ALA A 350 -2.75 -13.14 -15.44
N VAL A 351 -3.02 -13.21 -16.75
CA VAL A 351 -2.77 -14.40 -17.57
C VAL A 351 -1.27 -14.65 -17.69
N ALA A 352 -0.48 -13.60 -17.93
CA ALA A 352 0.97 -13.70 -17.99
C ALA A 352 1.57 -14.22 -16.68
N ARG A 353 1.10 -13.72 -15.53
CA ARG A 353 1.51 -14.17 -14.20
C ARG A 353 1.24 -15.66 -13.99
N ASP A 354 0.07 -16.13 -14.40
CA ASP A 354 -0.32 -17.53 -14.20
C ASP A 354 0.52 -18.45 -15.11
N ALA A 355 0.78 -18.06 -16.37
CA ALA A 355 1.69 -18.78 -17.26
C ALA A 355 3.14 -18.82 -16.75
N PHE A 356 3.68 -17.71 -16.22
CA PHE A 356 5.01 -17.71 -15.60
C PHE A 356 5.10 -18.61 -14.36
N ARG A 357 4.04 -18.66 -13.53
CA ARG A 357 3.98 -19.58 -12.38
C ARG A 357 3.95 -21.04 -12.79
N GLU A 358 3.20 -21.37 -13.84
CA GLU A 358 3.17 -22.73 -14.38
C GLU A 358 4.54 -23.13 -14.94
N ALA A 359 5.23 -22.21 -15.64
CA ALA A 359 6.61 -22.44 -16.09
C ALA A 359 7.56 -22.72 -14.93
N LEU A 360 7.48 -21.95 -13.83
CA LEU A 360 8.29 -22.16 -12.62
C LEU A 360 7.94 -23.44 -11.85
N ALA A 361 6.72 -23.95 -11.99
CA ALA A 361 6.33 -25.23 -11.43
C ALA A 361 6.97 -26.41 -12.20
N LEU A 362 7.28 -26.22 -13.49
CA LEU A 362 7.96 -27.21 -14.34
C LEU A 362 9.49 -27.10 -14.26
N ASP A 363 10.03 -25.88 -14.19
CA ASP A 363 11.45 -25.60 -13.96
C ASP A 363 11.63 -24.38 -13.06
N ALA A 364 11.94 -24.63 -11.78
CA ALA A 364 12.19 -23.57 -10.80
C ALA A 364 13.46 -22.74 -11.12
N ALA A 365 14.34 -23.23 -12.01
CA ALA A 365 15.55 -22.53 -12.44
C ALA A 365 15.34 -21.66 -13.69
N ALA A 366 14.11 -21.56 -14.23
CA ALA A 366 13.80 -20.71 -15.37
C ALA A 366 13.89 -19.22 -14.99
N SER A 367 15.02 -18.58 -15.31
CA SER A 367 15.30 -17.17 -14.99
C SER A 367 14.28 -16.23 -15.63
N GLU A 368 13.96 -16.43 -16.91
CA GLU A 368 12.97 -15.61 -17.63
C GLU A 368 11.60 -15.66 -16.95
N ALA A 369 11.18 -16.83 -16.46
CA ALA A 369 9.89 -16.96 -15.77
C ALA A 369 9.89 -16.23 -14.43
N THR A 370 10.99 -16.28 -13.69
CA THR A 370 11.16 -15.55 -12.42
C THR A 370 11.09 -14.04 -12.65
N GLU A 371 11.91 -13.52 -13.57
CA GLU A 371 11.94 -12.10 -13.90
C GLU A 371 10.61 -11.60 -14.48
N GLY A 372 9.99 -12.41 -15.35
CA GLY A 372 8.67 -12.15 -15.90
C GLY A 372 7.60 -12.06 -14.82
N LEU A 373 7.58 -13.03 -13.90
CA LEU A 373 6.64 -13.06 -12.77
C LEU A 373 6.78 -11.83 -11.88
N ASP A 374 8.02 -11.40 -11.58
CA ASP A 374 8.28 -10.20 -10.78
C ASP A 374 7.77 -8.94 -11.48
N ARG A 375 8.07 -8.78 -12.78
CA ARG A 375 7.58 -7.63 -13.57
C ARG A 375 6.07 -7.54 -13.60
N VAL A 376 5.38 -8.63 -13.95
CA VAL A 376 3.91 -8.62 -14.07
C VAL A 376 3.22 -8.48 -12.72
N THR A 377 3.80 -9.03 -11.65
CA THR A 377 3.28 -8.87 -10.29
C THR A 377 3.43 -7.42 -9.82
N ALA A 378 4.57 -6.79 -10.05
CA ALA A 378 4.78 -5.38 -9.77
C ALA A 378 3.80 -4.50 -10.56
N ARG A 379 3.55 -4.82 -11.83
CA ARG A 379 2.58 -4.09 -12.66
C ARG A 379 1.15 -4.22 -12.12
N LEU A 380 0.70 -5.43 -11.81
CA LEU A 380 -0.62 -5.67 -11.20
C LEU A 380 -0.79 -4.90 -9.88
N ALA A 381 0.24 -4.89 -9.03
CA ALA A 381 0.21 -4.12 -7.78
C ALA A 381 0.10 -2.61 -8.03
N SER A 382 0.81 -2.08 -9.03
CA SER A 382 0.73 -0.66 -9.42
C SER A 382 -0.64 -0.28 -10.00
N ASP A 383 -1.24 -1.14 -10.82
CA ASP A 383 -2.57 -0.92 -11.38
C ASP A 383 -3.62 -0.94 -10.26
N GLN A 384 -3.55 -1.93 -9.36
CA GLN A 384 -4.46 -2.02 -8.21
C GLN A 384 -4.29 -0.83 -7.25
N PHE A 385 -3.05 -0.38 -7.02
CA PHE A 385 -2.77 0.83 -6.25
C PHE A 385 -3.47 2.05 -6.85
N SER A 386 -3.35 2.24 -8.17
CA SER A 386 -3.96 3.37 -8.88
C SER A 386 -5.50 3.36 -8.78
N VAL A 387 -6.10 2.17 -8.87
CA VAL A 387 -7.54 1.97 -8.67
C VAL A 387 -7.96 2.34 -7.25
N LEU A 388 -7.24 1.86 -6.23
CA LEU A 388 -7.56 2.15 -4.83
C LEU A 388 -7.37 3.63 -4.48
N MET A 389 -6.34 4.28 -5.02
CA MET A 389 -6.15 5.73 -4.88
C MET A 389 -7.32 6.49 -5.50
N SER A 390 -7.73 6.13 -6.71
CA SER A 390 -8.87 6.75 -7.40
C SER A 390 -10.18 6.57 -6.63
N GLN A 391 -10.43 5.36 -6.12
CA GLN A 391 -11.59 5.06 -5.26
C GLN A 391 -11.56 5.88 -3.96
N GLY A 392 -10.38 6.02 -3.34
CA GLY A 392 -10.20 6.80 -2.13
C GLY A 392 -10.50 8.28 -2.34
N TYR A 393 -9.99 8.88 -3.42
CA TYR A 393 -10.27 10.29 -3.75
C TYR A 393 -11.73 10.51 -4.15
N ALA A 394 -12.34 9.60 -4.91
CA ALA A 394 -13.76 9.66 -5.24
C ALA A 394 -14.61 9.64 -3.95
N ALA A 395 -14.34 8.71 -3.03
CA ALA A 395 -15.01 8.64 -1.74
C ALA A 395 -14.77 9.89 -0.88
N LEU A 396 -13.56 10.44 -0.89
CA LEU A 396 -13.22 11.66 -0.16
C LEU A 396 -14.01 12.86 -0.70
N SER A 397 -14.09 13.02 -2.02
CA SER A 397 -14.88 14.07 -2.67
C SER A 397 -16.38 13.97 -2.41
N ALA A 398 -16.89 12.74 -2.24
CA ALA A 398 -18.28 12.47 -1.88
C ALA A 398 -18.55 12.58 -0.36
N GLY A 399 -17.58 12.96 0.46
CA GLY A 399 -17.71 13.03 1.92
C GLY A 399 -17.80 11.66 2.61
N GLN A 400 -17.52 10.57 1.89
CA GLN A 400 -17.58 9.19 2.39
C GLN A 400 -16.27 8.80 3.09
N LEU A 401 -15.96 9.48 4.20
CA LEU A 401 -14.65 9.44 4.86
C LEU A 401 -14.20 8.05 5.32
N GLN A 402 -15.13 7.17 5.71
CA GLN A 402 -14.80 5.79 6.07
C GLN A 402 -14.38 4.95 4.86
N GLN A 403 -15.04 5.17 3.71
CA GLN A 403 -14.70 4.46 2.48
C GLN A 403 -13.36 4.95 1.93
N ALA A 404 -13.11 6.26 1.98
CA ALA A 404 -11.83 6.87 1.64
C ALA A 404 -10.67 6.29 2.47
N ASP A 405 -10.82 6.29 3.80
CA ASP A 405 -9.83 5.72 4.72
C ASP A 405 -9.55 4.24 4.45
N SER A 406 -10.60 3.44 4.20
CA SER A 406 -10.44 2.02 3.84
C SER A 406 -9.67 1.84 2.52
N ALA A 407 -9.98 2.62 1.49
CA ALA A 407 -9.33 2.54 0.18
C ALA A 407 -7.84 2.91 0.29
N PHE A 408 -7.51 4.03 0.93
CA PHE A 408 -6.13 4.47 1.13
C PHE A 408 -5.33 3.51 2.02
N LYS A 409 -5.94 2.91 3.06
CA LYS A 409 -5.27 1.88 3.88
C LYS A 409 -4.93 0.61 3.08
N ARG A 410 -5.80 0.19 2.16
CA ARG A 410 -5.49 -0.92 1.24
C ARG A 410 -4.40 -0.53 0.24
N ALA A 411 -4.43 0.70 -0.29
CA ALA A 411 -3.35 1.21 -1.15
C ALA A 411 -1.99 1.21 -0.42
N ARG A 412 -1.97 1.54 0.88
CA ARG A 412 -0.78 1.47 1.74
C ARG A 412 -0.21 0.06 1.87
N GLN A 413 -1.05 -0.97 1.85
CA GLN A 413 -0.60 -2.37 1.93
C GLN A 413 0.12 -2.79 0.65
N LEU A 414 -0.29 -2.25 -0.52
CA LEU A 414 0.36 -2.52 -1.80
C LEU A 414 1.68 -1.77 -1.96
N LYS A 415 1.74 -0.51 -1.50
CA LYS A 415 2.96 0.31 -1.57
C LYS A 415 3.25 0.97 -0.21
N PRO A 416 3.88 0.23 0.73
CA PRO A 416 4.30 0.79 2.01
C PRO A 416 5.22 2.01 1.81
N GLY A 417 5.00 3.07 2.60
CA GLY A 417 5.81 4.28 2.52
C GLY A 417 5.49 5.24 1.38
N SER A 418 4.41 5.04 0.63
CA SER A 418 3.94 6.02 -0.37
C SER A 418 3.57 7.36 0.30
N PRO A 419 4.22 8.49 -0.09
CA PRO A 419 3.87 9.80 0.42
C PRO A 419 2.46 10.23 0.00
N GLU A 420 2.02 9.83 -1.20
CA GLU A 420 0.69 10.14 -1.73
C GLU A 420 -0.42 9.53 -0.86
N VAL A 421 -0.23 8.29 -0.40
CA VAL A 421 -1.17 7.65 0.54
C VAL A 421 -1.16 8.33 1.90
N ALA A 422 0.01 8.74 2.40
CA ALA A 422 0.13 9.43 3.68
C ALA A 422 -0.60 10.78 3.65
N GLU A 423 -0.42 11.55 2.58
CA GLU A 423 -1.13 12.81 2.35
C GLU A 423 -2.63 12.60 2.25
N ALA A 424 -3.09 11.62 1.47
CA ALA A 424 -4.51 11.35 1.31
C ALA A 424 -5.21 10.92 2.62
N LEU A 425 -4.52 10.15 3.47
CA LEU A 425 -4.99 9.79 4.81
C LEU A 425 -5.03 11.01 5.73
N ALA A 426 -4.02 11.89 5.69
CA ALA A 426 -4.01 13.13 6.47
C ALA A 426 -5.15 14.07 6.06
N GLN A 427 -5.40 14.23 4.76
CA GLN A 427 -6.52 14.99 4.23
C GLN A 427 -7.86 14.40 4.69
N THR A 428 -7.98 13.07 4.68
CA THR A 428 -9.19 12.37 5.16
C THR A 428 -9.44 12.59 6.66
N ASP A 429 -8.37 12.59 7.48
CA ASP A 429 -8.48 12.87 8.92
C ASP A 429 -8.86 14.33 9.19
N MET A 430 -8.28 15.27 8.44
CA MET A 430 -8.64 16.68 8.52
C MET A 430 -10.12 16.89 8.20
N GLN A 431 -10.61 16.32 7.10
CA GLN A 431 -12.02 16.43 6.74
C GLN A 431 -12.95 15.80 7.79
N ARG A 432 -12.52 14.69 8.43
CA ARG A 432 -13.25 14.07 9.54
C ARG A 432 -13.35 14.98 10.74
N ARG A 433 -12.24 15.65 11.10
CA ARG A 433 -12.19 16.62 12.19
C ARG A 433 -13.12 17.79 11.91
N LEU A 434 -13.05 18.39 10.72
CA LEU A 434 -13.93 19.49 10.32
C LEU A 434 -15.41 19.11 10.35
N THR A 435 -15.76 17.95 9.79
CA THR A 435 -17.14 17.43 9.82
C THR A 435 -17.64 17.24 11.24
N ARG A 436 -16.79 16.73 12.15
CA ARG A 436 -17.15 16.54 13.55
C ARG A 436 -17.33 17.87 14.28
N ILE A 437 -16.48 18.87 14.01
CA ILE A 437 -16.60 20.22 14.55
C ILE A 437 -17.93 20.85 14.10
N ALA A 438 -18.29 20.74 12.82
CA ALA A 438 -19.56 21.25 12.30
C ALA A 438 -20.77 20.57 12.97
N SER A 439 -20.74 19.24 13.14
CA SER A 439 -21.77 18.48 13.87
C SER A 439 -21.90 18.95 15.32
N LEU A 440 -20.78 19.07 16.05
CA LEU A 440 -20.78 19.54 17.44
C LEU A 440 -21.32 20.96 17.57
N ARG A 441 -21.01 21.84 16.61
CA ARG A 441 -21.57 23.20 16.55
C ARG A 441 -23.09 23.17 16.41
N SER A 442 -23.61 22.45 15.42
CA SER A 442 -25.06 22.34 15.19
C SER A 442 -25.78 21.72 16.39
N GLU A 443 -25.20 20.69 17.01
CA GLU A 443 -25.71 20.08 18.24
C GLU A 443 -25.75 21.09 19.40
N ALA A 444 -24.68 21.88 19.58
CA ALA A 444 -24.61 22.90 20.64
C ALA A 444 -25.65 24.00 20.44
N GLU A 445 -25.77 24.54 19.23
CA GLU A 445 -26.74 25.58 18.88
C GLU A 445 -28.18 25.09 19.07
N ARG A 446 -28.46 23.82 18.74
CA ARG A 446 -29.75 23.19 19.05
C ARG A 446 -30.01 23.13 20.56
N PHE A 447 -29.04 22.69 21.36
CA PHE A 447 -29.20 22.67 22.82
C PHE A 447 -29.36 24.06 23.43
N GLU A 448 -28.70 25.09 22.88
CA GLU A 448 -28.94 26.48 23.29
C GLU A 448 -30.37 26.93 22.96
N SER A 449 -30.91 26.56 21.79
CA SER A 449 -32.29 26.87 21.41
C SER A 449 -33.33 26.17 22.29
N GLU A 450 -32.99 25.00 22.81
CA GLU A 450 -33.80 24.22 23.76
C GLU A 450 -33.58 24.65 25.23
N GLU A 451 -32.73 25.66 25.47
CA GLU A 451 -32.29 26.10 26.81
C GLU A 451 -31.73 24.95 27.68
N ASN A 452 -31.09 23.98 27.04
CA ASN A 452 -30.37 22.87 27.65
C ASN A 452 -28.87 23.20 27.76
N TRP A 453 -28.59 24.20 28.59
CA TRP A 453 -27.25 24.79 28.76
C TRP A 453 -26.16 23.80 29.16
N PRO A 454 -26.40 22.80 30.04
CA PRO A 454 -25.37 21.81 30.36
C PRO A 454 -24.96 20.96 29.16
N GLN A 455 -25.92 20.57 28.30
CA GLN A 455 -25.60 19.80 27.10
C GLN A 455 -24.93 20.67 26.02
N ALA A 456 -25.32 21.94 25.87
CA ALA A 456 -24.64 22.87 24.98
C ALA A 456 -23.17 23.07 25.40
N LEU A 457 -22.92 23.27 26.70
CA LEU A 457 -21.58 23.40 27.27
C LEU A 457 -20.69 22.19 26.92
N ASP A 458 -21.20 20.96 27.15
CA ASP A 458 -20.50 19.72 26.80
C ASP A 458 -20.13 19.63 25.31
N ARG A 459 -21.01 20.09 24.39
CA ARG A 459 -20.70 20.09 22.95
C ARG A 459 -19.61 21.11 22.59
N TYR A 460 -19.64 22.30 23.17
CA TYR A 460 -18.58 23.29 22.95
C TYR A 460 -17.23 22.83 23.52
N GLU A 461 -17.21 22.18 24.68
CA GLU A 461 -15.98 21.61 25.25
C GLU A 461 -15.42 20.49 24.38
N LYS A 462 -16.28 19.60 23.85
CA LYS A 462 -15.87 18.57 22.89
C LYS A 462 -15.32 19.17 21.59
N ALA A 463 -15.88 20.28 21.11
CA ALA A 463 -15.33 20.98 19.94
C ALA A 463 -13.95 21.57 20.24
N LEU A 464 -13.78 22.20 21.41
CA LEU A 464 -12.49 22.75 21.86
C LEU A 464 -11.41 21.67 22.10
N ALA A 465 -11.81 20.45 22.43
CA ALA A 465 -10.89 19.32 22.51
C ALA A 465 -10.38 18.86 21.13
N LEU A 466 -11.14 19.13 20.06
CA LEU A 466 -10.70 18.88 18.67
C LEU A 466 -9.81 20.02 18.16
N ASP A 467 -10.15 21.27 18.49
CA ASP A 467 -9.32 22.43 18.20
C ASP A 467 -9.57 23.52 19.24
N ALA A 468 -8.53 23.85 20.01
CA ALA A 468 -8.61 24.83 21.09
C ALA A 468 -8.76 26.27 20.59
N ASN A 469 -8.58 26.56 19.30
CA ASN A 469 -8.64 27.91 18.73
C ASN A 469 -10.02 28.30 18.17
N LEU A 470 -11.00 27.40 18.21
CA LEU A 470 -12.34 27.64 17.68
C LEU A 470 -13.06 28.79 18.41
N ALA A 471 -13.11 29.97 17.79
CA ALA A 471 -13.71 31.18 18.36
C ALA A 471 -15.20 31.00 18.71
N PHE A 472 -15.97 30.31 17.85
CA PHE A 472 -17.37 30.02 18.11
C PHE A 472 -17.55 29.18 19.38
N ALA A 473 -16.68 28.18 19.58
CA ALA A 473 -16.77 27.27 20.72
C ALA A 473 -16.31 27.94 22.02
N LYS A 474 -15.30 28.80 21.98
CA LYS A 474 -14.91 29.63 23.15
C LYS A 474 -16.06 30.51 23.63
N ARG A 475 -16.69 31.25 22.70
CA ARG A 475 -17.83 32.12 23.01
C ARG A 475 -19.04 31.33 23.49
N GLY A 476 -19.36 30.24 22.79
CA GLY A 476 -20.44 29.33 23.16
C GLY A 476 -20.26 28.71 24.54
N ARG A 477 -19.05 28.23 24.87
CA ARG A 477 -18.71 27.69 26.20
C ARG A 477 -18.96 28.72 27.30
N SER A 478 -18.45 29.94 27.15
CA SER A 478 -18.64 31.00 28.17
C SER A 478 -20.13 31.28 28.40
N ARG A 479 -20.87 31.51 27.32
CA ARG A 479 -22.31 31.79 27.38
C ARG A 479 -23.09 30.62 27.99
N SER A 480 -22.84 29.39 27.53
CA SER A 480 -23.52 28.20 28.04
C SER A 480 -23.19 27.93 29.51
N GLN A 481 -21.97 28.21 29.95
CA GLN A 481 -21.56 28.08 31.35
C GLN A 481 -22.31 29.08 32.25
N GLU A 482 -22.35 30.35 31.85
CA GLU A 482 -23.10 31.39 32.59
C GLU A 482 -24.60 31.08 32.65
N ARG A 483 -25.20 30.64 31.54
CA ARG A 483 -26.61 30.26 31.48
C ARG A 483 -26.91 28.99 32.26
N ALA A 484 -26.03 28.00 32.27
CA ALA A 484 -26.18 26.78 33.06
C ALA A 484 -26.15 27.07 34.57
N GLU A 485 -25.25 27.95 35.01
CA GLU A 485 -25.19 28.35 36.42
C GLU A 485 -26.44 29.15 36.83
N LEU A 486 -26.91 30.07 35.97
CA LEU A 486 -28.16 30.78 36.20
C LEU A 486 -29.36 29.82 36.30
N ASP A 487 -29.51 28.91 35.35
CA ASP A 487 -30.57 27.89 35.30
C ASP A 487 -30.56 27.02 36.57
N LYS A 488 -29.38 26.56 36.98
CA LYS A 488 -29.20 25.77 38.19
C LYS A 488 -29.65 26.53 39.43
N ARG A 489 -29.17 27.77 39.62
CA ARG A 489 -29.51 28.58 40.80
C ARG A 489 -31.01 28.91 40.86
N LEU A 490 -31.63 29.25 39.74
CA LEU A 490 -33.08 29.48 39.67
C LEU A 490 -33.84 28.20 40.04
N THR A 491 -33.44 27.06 39.48
CA THR A 491 -34.06 25.76 39.77
C THR A 491 -33.93 25.38 41.24
N GLU A 492 -32.78 25.64 41.89
CA GLU A 492 -32.58 25.39 43.32
C GLU A 492 -33.53 26.20 44.22
N TYR A 493 -33.81 27.46 43.88
CA TYR A 493 -34.80 28.26 44.60
C TYR A 493 -36.23 27.76 44.37
N LEU A 494 -36.57 27.43 43.12
CA LEU A 494 -37.90 26.95 42.74
C LEU A 494 -38.21 25.56 43.32
N ALA A 495 -37.19 24.73 43.56
CA ALA A 495 -37.35 23.43 44.22
C ALA A 495 -37.67 23.56 45.72
N ALA A 496 -37.30 24.66 46.37
CA ALA A 496 -37.56 24.88 47.81
C ALA A 496 -38.03 26.32 48.13
N PRO A 497 -39.22 26.74 47.65
CA PRO A 497 -39.68 28.14 47.77
C PRO A 497 -39.84 28.63 49.21
N ALA A 498 -40.14 27.72 50.15
CA ALA A 498 -40.31 28.05 51.58
C ALA A 498 -39.05 28.68 52.22
N ARG A 499 -37.86 28.49 51.63
CA ARG A 499 -36.61 29.12 52.12
C ARG A 499 -36.59 30.64 51.89
N LEU A 500 -37.37 31.15 50.95
CA LEU A 500 -37.44 32.57 50.59
C LEU A 500 -38.03 33.46 51.69
N SER A 501 -38.63 32.89 52.75
CA SER A 501 -39.12 33.69 53.89
C SER A 501 -38.02 34.24 54.79
N THR A 502 -36.80 33.70 54.68
CA THR A 502 -35.62 34.16 55.42
C THR A 502 -34.99 35.37 54.73
N ASP A 503 -34.65 36.40 55.50
CA ASP A 503 -34.20 37.69 54.95
C ASP A 503 -32.96 37.57 54.05
N ALA A 504 -31.94 36.81 54.48
CA ALA A 504 -30.72 36.60 53.71
C ALA A 504 -30.96 35.84 52.39
N VAL A 505 -31.84 34.84 52.40
CA VAL A 505 -32.17 34.02 51.21
C VAL A 505 -32.95 34.85 50.20
N TYR A 506 -33.89 35.68 50.68
CA TYR A 506 -34.66 36.57 49.83
C TYR A 506 -33.78 37.65 49.19
N ALA A 507 -32.86 38.27 49.95
CA ALA A 507 -31.93 39.27 49.41
C ALA A 507 -31.01 38.66 48.32
N ALA A 508 -30.52 37.43 48.53
CA ALA A 508 -29.75 36.71 47.52
C ALA A 508 -30.59 36.35 46.28
N ALA A 509 -31.87 36.03 46.46
CA ALA A 509 -32.81 35.81 45.37
C ALA A 509 -33.10 37.11 44.58
N GLU A 510 -33.26 38.26 45.24
CA GLU A 510 -33.40 39.57 44.57
C GLU A 510 -32.19 39.88 43.69
N GLN A 511 -30.98 39.64 44.19
CA GLN A 511 -29.76 39.79 43.40
C GLN A 511 -29.75 38.86 42.19
N LEU A 512 -30.09 37.58 42.36
CA LEU A 512 -30.17 36.64 41.24
C LEU A 512 -31.21 37.09 40.20
N MET A 513 -32.37 37.58 40.64
CA MET A 513 -33.43 38.09 39.76
C MET A 513 -33.01 39.34 38.99
N SER A 514 -32.22 40.23 39.61
CA SER A 514 -31.66 41.39 38.91
C SER A 514 -30.73 40.98 37.77
N VAL A 515 -30.02 39.85 37.88
CA VAL A 515 -29.20 39.29 36.81
C VAL A 515 -30.07 38.53 35.80
N ALA A 516 -30.99 37.66 36.26
CA ALA A 516 -31.84 36.86 35.39
C ALA A 516 -32.67 37.72 34.42
N THR A 517 -33.15 38.85 34.90
CA THR A 517 -33.95 39.80 34.12
C THR A 517 -33.13 40.66 33.16
N THR A 518 -31.80 40.67 33.20
CA THR A 518 -30.98 41.39 32.20
C THR A 518 -30.50 40.49 31.07
N VAL A 519 -30.60 39.17 31.23
CA VAL A 519 -30.12 38.23 30.22
C VAL A 519 -31.05 38.23 29.00
N GLU A 520 -30.46 38.47 27.82
CA GLU A 520 -31.14 38.39 26.53
C GLU A 520 -30.35 37.51 25.55
N PRO A 521 -31.02 36.76 24.66
CA PRO A 521 -32.47 36.57 24.60
C PRO A 521 -33.01 35.70 25.75
N ARG A 522 -34.26 35.95 26.16
CA ARG A 522 -35.00 35.07 27.09
C ARG A 522 -35.80 34.02 26.31
N GLY A 523 -35.42 32.76 26.44
CA GLY A 523 -36.22 31.65 25.93
C GLY A 523 -37.38 31.30 26.87
N PRO A 524 -38.22 30.34 26.47
CA PRO A 524 -39.44 29.97 27.21
C PRO A 524 -39.16 29.44 28.63
N LYS A 525 -38.09 28.67 28.82
CA LYS A 525 -37.67 28.11 30.12
C LYS A 525 -37.21 29.21 31.06
N LEU A 526 -36.30 30.10 30.63
CA LEU A 526 -35.87 31.22 31.48
C LEU A 526 -37.04 32.14 31.82
N THR A 527 -37.92 32.42 30.85
CA THR A 527 -39.11 33.24 31.06
C THR A 527 -40.04 32.62 32.11
N ALA A 528 -40.30 31.32 32.01
CA ALA A 528 -41.10 30.59 33.00
C ALA A 528 -40.44 30.59 34.39
N GLN A 529 -39.12 30.39 34.48
CA GLN A 529 -38.39 30.43 35.75
C GLN A 529 -38.47 31.82 36.41
N ILE A 530 -38.29 32.89 35.64
CA ILE A 530 -38.42 34.27 36.12
C ILE A 530 -39.84 34.50 36.66
N GLN A 531 -40.88 34.10 35.92
CA GLN A 531 -42.27 34.27 36.36
C GLN A 531 -42.58 33.47 37.62
N GLN A 532 -42.14 32.20 37.69
CA GLN A 532 -42.32 31.36 38.87
C GLN A 532 -41.59 31.92 40.09
N MET A 533 -40.38 32.46 39.89
CA MET A 533 -39.57 33.05 40.95
C MET A 533 -40.21 34.35 41.46
N GLN A 534 -40.70 35.22 40.56
CA GLN A 534 -41.45 36.43 40.92
C GLN A 534 -42.69 36.09 41.75
N GLN A 535 -43.45 35.08 41.33
CA GLN A 535 -44.63 34.62 42.08
C GLN A 535 -44.23 34.10 43.47
N ALA A 536 -43.21 33.23 43.54
CA ALA A 536 -42.73 32.68 44.80
C ALA A 536 -42.26 33.79 45.77
N MET A 537 -41.50 34.77 45.27
CA MET A 537 -41.02 35.90 46.07
C MET A 537 -42.15 36.82 46.54
N SER A 538 -43.16 37.09 45.69
CA SER A 538 -44.28 37.97 46.05
C SER A 538 -45.07 37.50 47.27
N VAL A 539 -45.14 36.18 47.49
CA VAL A 539 -45.89 35.57 48.59
C VAL A 539 -45.00 35.10 49.75
N ALA A 540 -43.69 34.97 49.55
CA ALA A 540 -42.76 34.40 50.54
C ALA A 540 -42.62 35.21 51.84
N ARG A 541 -42.91 36.52 51.80
CA ARG A 541 -42.82 37.43 52.95
C ARG A 541 -44.16 37.93 53.46
N VAL A 542 -45.27 37.52 52.84
CA VAL A 542 -46.62 37.90 53.28
C VAL A 542 -46.96 37.07 54.53
N PRO A 543 -47.12 37.68 55.72
CA PRO A 543 -47.47 36.93 56.92
C PRO A 543 -48.85 36.27 56.77
N VAL A 544 -48.97 35.05 57.28
CA VAL A 544 -50.21 34.29 57.37
C VAL A 544 -50.58 34.20 58.84
N THR A 545 -51.79 34.61 59.19
CA THR A 545 -52.31 34.47 60.55
C THR A 545 -52.57 33.00 60.84
N VAL A 546 -51.92 32.48 61.87
CA VAL A 546 -52.10 31.11 62.36
C VAL A 546 -52.70 31.17 63.76
N ARG A 547 -53.84 30.53 63.94
CA ARG A 547 -54.48 30.40 65.25
C ARG A 547 -53.86 29.24 66.02
N PHE A 548 -53.43 29.49 67.24
CA PHE A 548 -52.97 28.48 68.18
C PHE A 548 -54.03 28.26 69.26
N GLU A 549 -54.26 27.01 69.65
CA GLU A 549 -55.21 26.65 70.71
C GLU A 549 -54.53 25.76 71.75
N SER A 550 -54.69 26.09 73.03
CA SER A 550 -54.13 25.38 74.18
C SER A 550 -55.20 25.24 75.27
N ASP A 551 -54.82 24.94 76.51
CA ASP A 551 -55.69 24.67 77.67
C ASP A 551 -55.50 25.69 78.82
N ASN A 552 -54.81 26.80 78.54
CA ASN A 552 -54.40 27.82 79.50
C ASN A 552 -53.56 27.29 80.70
N GLN A 553 -53.03 26.06 80.61
CA GLN A 553 -52.20 25.41 81.63
C GLN A 553 -50.87 24.90 81.07
N THR A 554 -50.81 24.70 79.75
CA THR A 554 -49.61 24.33 78.99
C THR A 554 -48.86 25.58 78.54
N GLU A 555 -47.58 25.66 78.89
CA GLU A 555 -46.69 26.75 78.47
C GLU A 555 -46.20 26.49 77.04
N VAL A 556 -46.59 27.33 76.09
CA VAL A 556 -46.32 27.10 74.66
C VAL A 556 -45.13 27.95 74.19
N THR A 557 -44.16 27.32 73.55
CA THR A 557 -43.01 27.96 72.90
C THR A 557 -43.01 27.68 71.41
N LEU A 558 -42.93 28.73 70.59
CA LEU A 558 -42.81 28.61 69.14
C LEU A 558 -41.37 28.91 68.72
N PHE A 559 -40.67 27.89 68.21
CA PHE A 559 -39.28 28.03 67.77
C PHE A 559 -39.16 29.09 66.67
N ARG A 560 -38.11 29.92 66.75
CA ARG A 560 -37.81 31.11 65.91
C ARG A 560 -38.62 32.37 66.20
N ILE A 561 -39.69 32.29 66.98
CA ILE A 561 -40.51 33.45 67.37
C ILE A 561 -40.31 33.78 68.85
N GLY A 562 -40.45 32.79 69.74
CA GLY A 562 -40.29 32.97 71.18
C GLY A 562 -41.32 32.21 72.01
N GLN A 563 -41.35 32.50 73.31
CA GLN A 563 -42.37 31.98 74.23
C GLN A 563 -43.70 32.69 74.00
N LEU A 564 -44.77 31.90 73.83
CA LEU A 564 -46.12 32.39 73.62
C LEU A 564 -46.94 32.43 74.93
N GLY A 565 -46.43 31.86 76.04
CA GLY A 565 -47.16 31.80 77.30
C GLY A 565 -48.21 30.68 77.35
N SER A 566 -49.01 30.72 78.39
CA SER A 566 -50.24 29.93 78.54
C SER A 566 -51.45 30.73 78.02
N PHE A 567 -52.33 30.08 77.24
CA PHE A 567 -53.52 30.71 76.64
C PHE A 567 -54.58 29.66 76.25
N ASP A 568 -55.84 30.10 76.03
CA ASP A 568 -56.88 29.27 75.42
C ASP A 568 -56.79 29.30 73.88
N ALA A 569 -56.74 30.51 73.31
CA ALA A 569 -56.50 30.72 71.89
C ALA A 569 -55.68 31.99 71.64
N ARG A 570 -54.79 31.95 70.65
CA ARG A 570 -53.93 33.07 70.27
C ARG A 570 -53.61 33.05 68.79
N ASP A 571 -53.83 34.17 68.12
CA ASP A 571 -53.48 34.34 66.71
C ASP A 571 -52.07 34.92 66.59
N ILE A 572 -51.22 34.29 65.78
CA ILE A 572 -49.84 34.70 65.53
C ILE A 572 -49.62 34.83 64.02
N GLU A 573 -49.05 35.94 63.59
CA GLU A 573 -48.65 36.13 62.21
C GLU A 573 -47.30 35.45 61.94
N LEU A 574 -47.32 34.45 61.07
CA LEU A 574 -46.13 33.69 60.70
C LEU A 574 -45.87 33.83 59.20
N ARG A 575 -44.62 34.05 58.82
CA ARG A 575 -44.23 33.98 57.42
C ARG A 575 -44.36 32.53 56.92
N PRO A 576 -44.54 32.30 55.62
CA PRO A 576 -44.53 30.96 55.06
C PRO A 576 -43.24 30.20 55.41
N GLY A 577 -43.36 28.95 55.83
CA GLY A 577 -42.23 28.16 56.28
C GLY A 577 -42.62 27.07 57.27
N THR A 578 -41.63 26.26 57.65
CA THR A 578 -41.83 25.18 58.61
C THR A 578 -41.44 25.63 60.01
N TYR A 579 -42.36 25.44 60.94
CA TYR A 579 -42.24 25.83 62.34
C TYR A 579 -42.35 24.60 63.25
N THR A 580 -41.78 24.73 64.44
CA THR A 580 -41.94 23.74 65.51
C THR A 580 -42.49 24.46 66.73
N VAL A 581 -43.58 23.94 67.26
CA VAL A 581 -44.16 24.40 68.51
C VAL A 581 -43.97 23.33 69.57
N VAL A 582 -43.64 23.75 70.78
CA VAL A 582 -43.47 22.87 71.94
C VAL A 582 -44.33 23.38 73.09
N GLY A 583 -45.15 22.50 73.64
CA GLY A 583 -45.87 22.72 74.89
C GLY A 583 -45.14 22.03 76.03
N THR A 584 -44.95 22.72 77.15
CA THR A 584 -44.39 22.17 78.37
C THR A 584 -45.31 22.43 79.56
N ARG A 585 -45.41 21.45 80.46
CA ARG A 585 -46.25 21.56 81.65
C ARG A 585 -45.68 20.71 82.77
N SER A 586 -45.53 21.29 83.96
CA SER A 586 -44.99 20.58 85.13
C SER A 586 -45.85 19.35 85.48
N GLY A 587 -45.22 18.18 85.56
CA GLY A 587 -45.88 16.89 85.84
C GLY A 587 -46.54 16.22 84.63
N PHE A 588 -46.34 16.74 83.42
CA PHE A 588 -46.87 16.19 82.16
C PHE A 588 -45.76 16.05 81.12
N ARG A 589 -45.97 15.18 80.13
CA ARG A 589 -45.04 14.98 79.01
C ARG A 589 -45.15 16.14 78.02
N ASP A 590 -43.99 16.66 77.59
CA ASP A 590 -43.92 17.72 76.59
C ASP A 590 -44.45 17.26 75.23
N VAL A 591 -45.17 18.15 74.55
CA VAL A 591 -45.68 17.92 73.20
C VAL A 591 -44.88 18.75 72.21
N ARG A 592 -44.34 18.11 71.18
CA ARG A 592 -43.61 18.77 70.09
C ARG A 592 -44.31 18.49 68.77
N GLN A 593 -44.75 19.54 68.08
CA GLN A 593 -45.39 19.42 66.78
C GLN A 593 -44.69 20.29 65.74
N GLN A 594 -44.45 19.71 64.57
CA GLN A 594 -43.95 20.42 63.40
C GLN A 594 -45.12 20.66 62.44
N PHE A 595 -45.24 21.89 61.93
CA PHE A 595 -46.26 22.26 60.95
C PHE A 595 -45.66 23.21 59.92
N THR A 596 -46.28 23.28 58.74
CA THR A 596 -45.84 24.15 57.65
C THR A 596 -46.91 25.19 57.36
N VAL A 597 -46.51 26.44 57.38
CA VAL A 597 -47.32 27.58 56.96
C VAL A 597 -47.11 27.77 55.46
N VAL A 598 -48.18 27.64 54.68
CA VAL A 598 -48.17 27.81 53.23
C VAL A 598 -48.69 29.20 52.90
N ALA A 599 -48.01 29.89 51.97
CA ALA A 599 -48.40 31.22 51.56
C ALA A 599 -49.80 31.24 50.93
N GLY A 600 -50.63 32.22 51.30
CA GLY A 600 -51.97 32.41 50.72
C GLY A 600 -53.02 31.36 51.09
N GLN A 601 -52.68 30.38 51.94
CA GLN A 601 -53.64 29.42 52.49
C GLN A 601 -53.87 29.70 53.97
N PRO A 602 -55.14 29.79 54.44
CA PRO A 602 -55.40 29.90 55.87
C PRO A 602 -54.90 28.64 56.58
N ALA A 603 -54.01 28.82 57.56
CA ALA A 603 -53.56 27.70 58.38
C ALA A 603 -54.70 27.30 59.32
N GLY A 604 -55.01 26.00 59.38
CA GLY A 604 -55.92 25.47 60.41
C GLY A 604 -55.36 25.71 61.82
N PRO A 605 -56.21 25.63 62.86
CA PRO A 605 -55.76 25.87 64.22
C PRO A 605 -54.70 24.83 64.63
N VAL A 606 -53.57 25.31 65.16
CA VAL A 606 -52.49 24.47 65.69
C VAL A 606 -52.77 24.23 67.17
N ILE A 607 -53.14 22.99 67.50
CA ILE A 607 -53.52 22.60 68.87
C ILE A 607 -52.29 22.06 69.60
N VAL A 608 -51.95 22.64 70.76
CA VAL A 608 -50.78 22.25 71.56
C VAL A 608 -51.16 22.17 73.03
N ARG A 609 -51.28 20.96 73.57
CA ARG A 609 -51.72 20.69 74.95
C ARG A 609 -50.96 19.50 75.53
N CYS A 610 -50.49 19.62 76.77
CA CYS A 610 -49.86 18.50 77.48
C CYS A 610 -50.94 17.66 78.20
N GLU A 611 -51.35 16.54 77.59
CA GLU A 611 -52.45 15.70 78.10
C GLU A 611 -51.98 14.46 78.89
N GLU A 612 -50.77 13.97 78.64
CA GLU A 612 -50.20 12.77 79.27
C GLU A 612 -49.46 13.14 80.57
N LYS A 613 -49.98 12.71 81.72
CA LYS A 613 -49.36 12.92 83.04
C LYS A 613 -48.19 11.95 83.25
N ILE A 614 -47.08 12.44 83.82
CA ILE A 614 -45.88 11.65 84.13
C ILE A 614 -46.02 10.93 85.46
#